data_AF-A0A3N6EED9-F1
#
_entry.id   AF-A0A3N6EED9-F1
#
_cell.length_a   1.000
_cell.length_b   1.000
_cell.length_c   1.000
_cell.angle_alpha   90.00
_cell.angle_beta   90.00
_cell.angle_gamma   90.00
#
_symmetry.space_group_name_H-M   'P 1'
#
loop_
_entity.id
_entity.type
_entity.pdbx_description
1 polymer ?
#
loop_
_entity_poly.entity_id
_entity_poly.type
_entity_poly.pdbx_seq_one_letter_code
_entity_poly.pdbx_strand_id
1 'polypeptide(L)'
;MTDATDVIEPGISETRGDLHILRFTLRLPHPVPRVWAAVASSAGLRGWLAAADPFEPRMGGAITLRWLNTGQDGQATAASGTVTAWDVERVAEYTLEGLHGRIRFHLEPPRGDHVLLRFTNEFRGDDGLRLDCLAGWHDHFRYLVDALDGYPADWSKWTPLRWAGLREQYAAAQR
;
A
#
# COMPACT_ATOMS: atom_id res chain seq x y z
N MET A 1 -9.69 -29.95 -4.61
CA MET A 1 -8.92 -28.88 -5.28
C MET A 1 -9.10 -27.64 -4.43
N THR A 2 -8.19 -27.42 -3.48
CA THR A 2 -8.13 -26.16 -2.73
C THR A 2 -7.68 -25.11 -3.74
N ASP A 3 -8.58 -24.21 -4.10
CA ASP A 3 -8.25 -23.04 -4.91
C ASP A 3 -7.23 -22.24 -4.08
N ALA A 4 -5.95 -22.36 -4.43
CA ALA A 4 -4.87 -21.70 -3.72
C ALA A 4 -4.98 -20.21 -4.05
N THR A 5 -5.81 -19.49 -3.28
CA THR A 5 -5.95 -18.06 -3.50
C THR A 5 -4.66 -17.36 -3.08
N ASP A 6 -4.14 -16.52 -3.96
CA ASP A 6 -2.93 -15.75 -3.70
C ASP A 6 -3.06 -14.86 -2.47
N VAL A 7 -1.97 -14.71 -1.72
CA VAL A 7 -1.88 -13.80 -0.56
C VAL A 7 -2.08 -12.34 -0.99
N ILE A 8 -1.65 -12.00 -2.20
CA ILE A 8 -1.82 -10.70 -2.84
C ILE A 8 -2.53 -10.94 -4.17
N GLU A 9 -3.82 -10.62 -4.24
CA GLU A 9 -4.54 -10.68 -5.51
C GLU A 9 -4.01 -9.61 -6.48
N PRO A 10 -4.02 -9.86 -7.81
CA PRO A 10 -3.68 -8.83 -8.79
C PRO A 10 -4.58 -7.60 -8.61
N GLY A 11 -3.97 -6.46 -8.35
CA GLY A 11 -4.67 -5.19 -8.28
C GLY A 11 -5.48 -4.87 -9.54
N ILE A 12 -6.63 -4.24 -9.35
CA ILE A 12 -7.48 -3.73 -10.42
C ILE A 12 -7.54 -2.21 -10.36
N SER A 13 -7.87 -1.59 -11.48
CA SER A 13 -8.04 -0.14 -11.56
C SER A 13 -9.31 0.25 -12.28
N GLU A 14 -9.98 1.28 -11.77
CA GLU A 14 -11.05 2.00 -12.45
C GLU A 14 -10.53 3.39 -12.86
N THR A 15 -10.80 3.82 -14.08
CA THR A 15 -10.39 5.14 -14.60
C THR A 15 -11.61 5.97 -14.97
N ARG A 16 -11.66 7.22 -14.51
CA ARG A 16 -12.70 8.21 -14.80
C ARG A 16 -12.05 9.54 -15.19
N GLY A 17 -11.80 9.74 -16.49
CA GLY A 17 -10.99 10.86 -16.94
C GLY A 17 -9.54 10.69 -16.49
N ASP A 18 -9.01 11.69 -15.78
CA ASP A 18 -7.69 11.68 -15.14
C ASP A 18 -7.70 11.06 -13.73
N LEU A 19 -8.87 10.70 -13.19
CA LEU A 19 -8.99 10.06 -11.88
C LEU A 19 -8.82 8.54 -12.01
N HIS A 20 -7.92 7.98 -11.22
CA HIS A 20 -7.68 6.53 -11.11
C HIS A 20 -8.00 6.04 -9.70
N ILE A 21 -8.67 4.90 -9.60
CA ILE A 21 -8.95 4.20 -8.34
C ILE A 21 -8.39 2.79 -8.44
N LEU A 22 -7.31 2.52 -7.73
CA LEU A 22 -6.72 1.19 -7.59
C LEU A 22 -7.35 0.44 -6.42
N ARG A 23 -7.50 -0.88 -6.57
CA ARG A 23 -7.99 -1.76 -5.51
C ARG A 23 -7.16 -3.03 -5.44
N PHE A 24 -6.82 -3.43 -4.22
CA PHE A 24 -6.17 -4.72 -3.95
C PHE A 24 -6.90 -5.41 -2.79
N THR A 25 -6.89 -6.74 -2.82
CA THR A 25 -7.30 -7.58 -1.70
C THR A 25 -6.09 -8.42 -1.30
N LEU A 26 -5.73 -8.38 -0.02
CA LEU A 26 -4.69 -9.22 0.55
C LEU A 26 -5.30 -10.17 1.57
N ARG A 27 -4.89 -11.44 1.52
CA ARG A 27 -5.31 -12.50 2.45
C ARG A 27 -4.15 -12.79 3.39
N LEU A 28 -4.14 -12.14 4.55
CA LEU A 28 -2.98 -12.12 5.45
C LEU A 28 -3.18 -13.14 6.60
N PRO A 29 -2.35 -14.20 6.69
CA PRO A 29 -2.46 -15.25 7.72
C PRO A 29 -1.91 -14.80 9.09
N HIS A 30 -2.38 -13.64 9.56
CA HIS A 30 -1.95 -13.02 10.80
C HIS A 30 -3.16 -12.46 11.57
N PRO A 31 -3.08 -12.35 12.91
CA PRO A 31 -4.17 -11.78 13.70
C PRO A 31 -4.33 -10.29 13.42
N VAL A 32 -5.58 -9.79 13.53
CA VAL A 32 -5.95 -8.39 13.28
C VAL A 32 -5.01 -7.39 13.96
N PRO A 33 -4.64 -7.52 15.26
CA PRO A 33 -3.75 -6.55 15.90
C PRO A 33 -2.38 -6.42 15.22
N ARG A 34 -1.84 -7.52 14.65
CA ARG A 34 -0.55 -7.51 13.94
C ARG A 34 -0.67 -6.80 12.60
N VAL A 35 -1.70 -7.11 11.83
CA VAL A 35 -1.97 -6.45 10.54
C VAL A 35 -2.26 -4.97 10.75
N TRP A 36 -3.08 -4.65 11.75
CA TRP A 36 -3.39 -3.27 12.13
C TRP A 36 -2.13 -2.49 12.49
N ALA A 37 -1.28 -3.02 13.37
CA ALA A 37 -0.02 -2.36 13.73
C ALA A 37 0.86 -2.09 12.50
N ALA A 38 0.89 -3.00 11.51
CA ALA A 38 1.69 -2.83 10.29
C ALA A 38 1.21 -1.65 9.41
N VAL A 39 -0.10 -1.38 9.34
CA VAL A 39 -0.66 -0.34 8.45
C VAL A 39 -1.06 0.96 9.18
N ALA A 40 -1.18 0.91 10.51
CA ALA A 40 -1.74 1.97 11.34
C ALA A 40 -0.78 2.44 12.46
N SER A 41 0.53 2.21 12.29
CA SER A 41 1.56 2.76 13.17
C SER A 41 2.79 3.21 12.38
N SER A 42 3.51 4.20 12.90
CA SER A 42 4.76 4.68 12.28
C SER A 42 5.83 3.60 12.20
N ALA A 43 5.98 2.78 13.24
CA ALA A 43 6.90 1.66 13.27
C ALA A 43 6.53 0.57 12.24
N GLY A 44 5.23 0.27 12.13
CA GLY A 44 4.71 -0.68 11.14
C GLY A 44 4.92 -0.22 9.71
N LEU A 45 4.49 1.00 9.39
CA LEU A 45 4.64 1.59 8.05
C LEU A 45 6.10 1.66 7.60
N ARG A 46 7.03 1.93 8.52
CA ARG A 46 8.48 1.94 8.23
C ARG A 46 8.99 0.59 7.73
N GLY A 47 8.38 -0.51 8.20
CA GLY A 47 8.81 -1.87 7.86
C GLY A 47 8.52 -2.29 6.42
N TRP A 48 7.61 -1.61 5.72
CA TRP A 48 7.19 -2.05 4.38
C TRP A 48 6.79 -0.94 3.41
N LEU A 49 6.59 0.30 3.86
CA LEU A 49 6.12 1.43 3.04
C LEU A 49 7.05 2.64 3.11
N ALA A 50 7.07 3.30 4.26
CA ALA A 50 7.65 4.63 4.41
C ALA A 50 7.88 4.96 5.89
N ALA A 51 8.84 5.84 6.16
CA ALA A 51 8.89 6.50 7.46
C ALA A 51 7.72 7.49 7.58
N ALA A 52 6.94 7.38 8.66
CA ALA A 52 5.82 8.27 8.92
C ALA A 52 6.15 9.21 10.08
N ASP A 53 6.37 10.49 9.80
CA ASP A 53 6.67 11.53 10.80
C ASP A 53 6.36 12.95 10.27
N PRO A 54 5.36 13.65 10.83
CA PRO A 54 4.49 13.22 11.94
C PRO A 54 3.54 12.08 11.55
N PHE A 55 2.98 11.40 12.56
CA PHE A 55 1.90 10.42 12.40
C PHE A 55 0.93 10.52 13.58
N GLU A 56 -0.22 11.16 13.36
CA GLU A 56 -1.25 11.35 14.38
C GLU A 56 -2.45 10.40 14.11
N PRO A 57 -2.55 9.24 14.79
CA PRO A 57 -3.55 8.19 14.51
C PRO A 57 -4.96 8.54 15.02
N ARG A 58 -5.55 9.60 14.46
CA ARG A 58 -6.91 10.07 14.76
C ARG A 58 -7.45 10.90 13.60
N MET A 59 -8.77 10.96 13.48
CA MET A 59 -9.45 11.85 12.52
C MET A 59 -8.88 13.28 12.58
N GLY A 60 -8.54 13.83 11.40
CA GLY A 60 -7.94 15.17 11.26
C GLY A 60 -6.48 15.27 11.72
N GLY A 61 -5.85 14.15 12.08
CA GLY A 61 -4.44 14.11 12.47
C GLY A 61 -3.50 14.35 11.29
N ALA A 62 -2.35 14.98 11.55
CA ALA A 62 -1.30 15.16 10.56
C ALA A 62 -0.56 13.85 10.25
N ILE A 63 -0.17 13.67 8.99
CA ILE A 63 0.71 12.58 8.55
C ILE A 63 1.66 13.06 7.47
N THR A 64 2.93 12.65 7.53
CA THR A 64 3.86 12.78 6.40
C THR A 64 4.52 11.43 6.15
N LEU A 65 4.37 10.90 4.93
CA LEU A 65 5.07 9.71 4.49
C LEU A 65 6.35 10.10 3.75
N ARG A 66 7.47 9.51 4.15
CA ARG A 66 8.78 9.63 3.51
C ARG A 66 9.20 8.25 3.04
N TRP A 67 9.12 8.04 1.73
CA TRP A 67 9.46 6.77 1.11
C TRP A 67 10.94 6.45 1.33
N LEU A 68 11.21 5.19 1.67
CA LEU A 68 12.55 4.72 2.00
C LEU A 68 13.21 3.98 0.84
N ASN A 69 12.44 3.62 -0.18
CA ASN A 69 12.98 3.28 -1.49
C ASN A 69 13.42 4.57 -2.20
N THR A 70 14.63 4.55 -2.75
CA THR A 70 15.13 5.66 -3.58
C THR A 70 14.47 5.61 -4.96
N GLY A 71 14.03 6.75 -5.49
CA GLY A 71 13.67 6.87 -6.90
C GLY A 71 14.86 6.60 -7.82
N GLN A 72 14.62 6.53 -9.14
CA GLN A 72 15.71 6.38 -10.14
C GLN A 72 16.72 7.54 -10.09
N ASP A 73 16.31 8.69 -9.56
CA ASP A 73 17.12 9.89 -9.34
C ASP A 73 17.86 9.91 -7.98
N GLY A 74 17.70 8.85 -7.17
CA GLY A 74 18.30 8.73 -5.85
C GLY A 74 17.60 9.55 -4.77
N GLN A 75 16.49 10.22 -5.06
CA GLN A 75 15.78 11.06 -4.09
C GLN A 75 14.67 10.28 -3.38
N ALA A 76 14.55 10.50 -2.07
CA ALA A 76 13.44 10.01 -1.27
C ALA A 76 12.24 10.94 -1.47
N THR A 77 11.11 10.38 -1.92
CA THR A 77 9.86 11.13 -2.03
C THR A 77 9.25 11.34 -0.66
N ALA A 78 8.70 12.53 -0.41
CA ALA A 78 7.93 12.82 0.80
C ALA A 78 6.60 13.47 0.43
N ALA A 79 5.52 13.06 1.10
CA ALA A 79 4.20 13.64 0.93
C ALA A 79 3.54 13.86 2.28
N SER A 80 3.12 15.10 2.53
CA SER A 80 2.35 15.49 3.71
C SER A 80 0.87 15.31 3.47
N GLY A 81 0.08 15.23 4.54
CA GLY A 81 -1.29 14.82 4.46
C GLY A 81 -2.06 14.87 5.77
N THR A 82 -3.26 14.30 5.74
CA THR A 82 -4.18 14.29 6.87
C THR A 82 -4.93 12.96 6.95
N VAL A 83 -5.18 12.48 8.16
CA VAL A 83 -6.02 11.31 8.43
C VAL A 83 -7.50 11.66 8.21
N THR A 84 -8.15 10.96 7.28
CA THR A 84 -9.55 11.21 6.88
C THR A 84 -10.53 10.13 7.32
N ALA A 85 -10.04 8.97 7.78
CA ALA A 85 -10.84 7.95 8.45
C ALA A 85 -9.97 7.18 9.46
N TRP A 86 -10.48 6.98 10.68
CA TRP A 86 -9.80 6.19 11.71
C TRP A 86 -10.80 5.39 12.54
N ASP A 87 -10.82 4.07 12.34
CA ASP A 87 -11.56 3.10 13.15
C ASP A 87 -10.57 2.03 13.59
N VAL A 88 -10.33 1.92 14.89
CA VAL A 88 -9.26 1.07 15.45
C VAL A 88 -9.48 -0.37 15.00
N GLU A 89 -8.42 -1.00 14.49
CA GLU A 89 -8.43 -2.38 13.96
C GLU A 89 -9.35 -2.60 12.75
N ARG A 90 -9.89 -1.54 12.13
CA ARG A 90 -10.75 -1.62 10.95
C ARG A 90 -10.34 -0.72 9.81
N VAL A 91 -10.14 0.57 10.04
CA VAL A 91 -9.95 1.56 8.98
C VAL A 91 -8.85 2.53 9.33
N ALA A 92 -7.85 2.60 8.45
CA ALA A 92 -6.88 3.69 8.42
C ALA A 92 -6.92 4.33 7.03
N GLU A 93 -7.25 5.62 6.96
CA GLU A 93 -7.30 6.36 5.70
C GLU A 93 -6.59 7.71 5.82
N TYR A 94 -5.81 8.04 4.80
CA TYR A 94 -5.07 9.29 4.71
C TYR A 94 -5.21 9.89 3.31
N THR A 95 -5.25 11.21 3.24
CA THR A 95 -4.97 11.96 2.01
C THR A 95 -3.54 12.46 2.06
N LEU A 96 -2.84 12.37 0.95
CA LEU A 96 -1.48 12.85 0.75
C LEU A 96 -1.46 13.84 -0.41
N GLU A 97 -0.69 14.89 -0.24
CA GLU A 97 -0.47 15.91 -1.27
C GLU A 97 0.29 15.33 -2.48
N GLY A 98 0.20 16.05 -3.60
CA GLY A 98 0.87 15.65 -4.84
C GLY A 98 0.20 14.45 -5.51
N LEU A 99 1.03 13.51 -5.99
CA LEU A 99 0.61 12.41 -6.85
C LEU A 99 0.04 11.20 -6.09
N HIS A 100 0.16 11.17 -4.77
CA HIS A 100 -0.19 10.00 -3.95
C HIS A 100 -1.69 9.92 -3.61
N GLY A 101 -2.38 11.07 -3.60
CA GLY A 101 -3.82 11.13 -3.43
C GLY A 101 -4.31 10.52 -2.13
N ARG A 102 -5.41 9.75 -2.17
CA ARG A 102 -6.01 9.10 -1.00
C ARG A 102 -5.61 7.63 -0.91
N ILE A 103 -5.26 7.18 0.28
CA ILE A 103 -4.92 5.80 0.60
C ILE A 103 -5.84 5.30 1.70
N ARG A 104 -6.47 4.14 1.51
CA ARG A 104 -7.35 3.50 2.49
C ARG A 104 -6.97 2.05 2.71
N PHE A 105 -6.70 1.71 3.96
CA PHE A 105 -6.62 0.34 4.47
C PHE A 105 -7.91 0.01 5.21
N HIS A 106 -8.60 -1.06 4.79
CA HIS A 106 -9.79 -1.56 5.45
C HIS A 106 -9.61 -3.05 5.77
N LEU A 107 -9.54 -3.37 7.06
CA LEU A 107 -9.47 -4.73 7.57
C LEU A 107 -10.90 -5.26 7.75
N GLU A 108 -11.25 -6.32 7.04
CA GLU A 108 -12.47 -7.06 7.36
C GLU A 108 -12.32 -7.84 8.67
N PRO A 109 -13.43 -8.18 9.35
CA PRO A 109 -13.41 -9.18 10.41
C PRO A 109 -12.71 -10.47 9.92
N PRO A 110 -11.92 -11.12 10.79
CA PRO A 110 -11.15 -12.30 10.42
C PRO A 110 -12.08 -13.41 9.90
N ARG A 111 -11.64 -14.08 8.83
CA ARG A 111 -12.35 -15.20 8.23
C ARG A 111 -11.53 -16.47 8.42
N GLY A 112 -11.79 -17.19 9.51
CA GLY A 112 -10.96 -18.33 9.87
C GLY A 112 -9.61 -17.87 10.43
N ASP A 113 -8.52 -18.26 9.77
CA ASP A 113 -7.13 -18.05 10.18
C ASP A 113 -6.45 -16.81 9.56
N HIS A 114 -7.17 -16.06 8.74
CA HIS A 114 -6.63 -14.89 8.04
C HIS A 114 -7.52 -13.65 8.18
N VAL A 115 -6.91 -12.50 7.93
CA VAL A 115 -7.56 -11.19 7.80
C VAL A 115 -7.56 -10.79 6.33
N LEU A 116 -8.68 -10.28 5.86
CA LEU A 116 -8.74 -9.64 4.54
C LEU A 116 -8.43 -8.15 4.69
N LEU A 117 -7.33 -7.71 4.09
CA LEU A 117 -7.01 -6.30 3.94
C LEU A 117 -7.47 -5.83 2.56
N ARG A 118 -8.47 -4.96 2.53
CA ARG A 118 -8.87 -4.23 1.33
C ARG A 118 -8.13 -2.91 1.26
N PHE A 119 -7.40 -2.74 0.17
CA PHE A 119 -6.68 -1.53 -0.11
C PHE A 119 -7.38 -0.73 -1.21
N THR A 120 -7.41 0.59 -1.08
CA THR A 120 -7.80 1.49 -2.16
C THR A 120 -6.84 2.68 -2.23
N ASN A 121 -6.40 3.01 -3.44
CA ASN A 121 -5.66 4.24 -3.71
C ASN A 121 -6.34 5.03 -4.82
N GLU A 122 -6.68 6.29 -4.53
CA GLU A 122 -7.33 7.19 -5.47
C GLU A 122 -6.42 8.40 -5.73
N PHE A 123 -6.09 8.65 -7.00
CA PHE A 123 -5.20 9.74 -7.39
C PHE A 123 -5.53 10.21 -8.81
N ARG A 124 -4.97 11.37 -9.19
CA ARG A 124 -5.08 11.92 -10.55
C ARG A 124 -3.77 11.73 -11.31
N GLY A 125 -3.85 11.39 -12.58
CA GLY A 125 -2.68 11.14 -13.41
C GLY A 125 -2.99 10.72 -14.84
N ASP A 126 -1.94 10.36 -15.56
CA ASP A 126 -2.06 9.67 -16.84
C ASP A 126 -2.04 8.14 -16.65
N ASP A 127 -2.28 7.42 -17.75
CA ASP A 127 -2.28 5.96 -17.75
C ASP A 127 -0.92 5.35 -17.38
N GLY A 128 0.17 6.08 -17.66
CA GLY A 128 1.53 5.68 -17.29
C GLY A 128 1.68 5.64 -15.78
N LEU A 129 1.29 6.72 -15.09
CA LEU A 129 1.28 6.80 -13.63
C LEU A 129 0.38 5.74 -13.02
N ARG A 130 -0.78 5.46 -13.64
CA ARG A 130 -1.67 4.38 -13.19
C ARG A 130 -0.96 3.01 -13.14
N LEU A 131 -0.23 2.66 -14.20
CA LEU A 131 0.56 1.42 -14.26
C LEU A 131 1.71 1.43 -13.25
N ASP A 132 2.39 2.56 -13.09
CA ASP A 132 3.48 2.72 -12.12
C ASP A 132 2.99 2.50 -10.68
N CYS A 133 1.83 3.07 -10.33
CA CYS A 133 1.20 2.91 -9.03
C CYS A 133 0.67 1.49 -8.80
N LEU A 134 0.10 0.81 -9.80
CA LEU A 134 -0.28 -0.61 -9.70
C LEU A 134 0.92 -1.48 -9.35
N ALA A 135 2.01 -1.34 -10.09
CA ALA A 135 3.25 -2.06 -9.84
C ALA A 135 3.87 -1.69 -8.48
N GLY A 136 3.89 -0.40 -8.16
CA GLY A 136 4.43 0.13 -6.91
C GLY A 136 3.72 -0.43 -5.67
N TRP A 137 2.39 -0.40 -5.65
CA TRP A 137 1.61 -0.95 -4.55
C TRP A 137 1.76 -2.46 -4.43
N HIS A 138 1.73 -3.19 -5.55
CA HIS A 138 1.94 -4.63 -5.53
C HIS A 138 3.31 -4.98 -4.91
N ASP A 139 4.38 -4.31 -5.31
CA ASP A 139 5.72 -4.56 -4.76
C ASP A 139 5.79 -4.23 -3.25
N HIS A 140 5.19 -3.12 -2.83
CA HIS A 140 5.10 -2.77 -1.40
C HIS A 140 4.28 -3.79 -0.59
N PHE A 141 3.23 -4.38 -1.15
CA PHE A 141 2.48 -5.44 -0.47
C PHE A 141 3.28 -6.72 -0.26
N ARG A 142 4.26 -7.02 -1.12
CA ARG A 142 5.20 -8.12 -0.85
C ARG A 142 6.05 -7.83 0.37
N TYR A 143 6.56 -6.60 0.49
CA TYR A 143 7.26 -6.16 1.70
C TYR A 143 6.36 -6.16 2.95
N LEU A 144 5.06 -5.87 2.80
CA LEU A 144 4.11 -5.96 3.92
C LEU A 144 3.99 -7.42 4.40
N VAL A 145 3.86 -8.37 3.48
CA VAL A 145 3.83 -9.80 3.81
C VAL A 145 5.11 -10.22 4.53
N ASP A 146 6.28 -9.89 3.97
CA ASP A 146 7.57 -10.20 4.58
C ASP A 146 7.71 -9.57 5.99
N ALA A 147 7.32 -8.31 6.15
CA ALA A 147 7.35 -7.61 7.43
C ALA A 147 6.41 -8.25 8.47
N LEU A 148 5.24 -8.72 8.04
CA LEU A 148 4.32 -9.46 8.89
C LEU A 148 4.87 -10.83 9.29
N ASP A 149 5.75 -11.45 8.50
CA ASP A 149 6.49 -12.66 8.88
C ASP A 149 7.72 -12.39 9.76
N GLY A 150 8.02 -11.11 10.04
CA GLY A 150 9.16 -10.69 10.87
C GLY A 150 10.42 -10.34 10.08
N TYR A 151 10.31 -10.18 8.77
CA TYR A 151 11.38 -9.80 7.86
C TYR A 151 11.10 -8.42 7.25
N PRO A 152 11.21 -7.32 8.01
CA PRO A 152 10.97 -5.98 7.49
C PRO A 152 11.94 -5.64 6.34
N ALA A 153 11.49 -4.77 5.44
CA ALA A 153 12.23 -4.39 4.25
C ALA A 153 13.63 -3.83 4.58
N ASP A 154 14.65 -4.42 3.95
CA ASP A 154 15.99 -3.84 3.89
C ASP A 154 16.08 -2.93 2.66
N TRP A 155 15.73 -1.66 2.86
CA TRP A 155 15.66 -0.65 1.79
C TRP A 155 16.99 -0.44 1.06
N SER A 156 18.13 -0.79 1.68
CA SER A 156 19.45 -0.72 1.03
C SER A 156 19.63 -1.73 -0.12
N LYS A 157 18.82 -2.79 -0.13
CA LYS A 157 18.81 -3.84 -1.15
C LYS A 157 17.67 -3.68 -2.15
N TRP A 158 16.90 -2.61 -2.05
CA TRP A 158 15.80 -2.35 -2.97
C TRP A 158 16.36 -2.13 -4.39
N THR A 159 15.71 -2.73 -5.39
CA THR A 159 16.03 -2.51 -6.80
C THR A 159 14.73 -2.35 -7.60
N PRO A 160 14.73 -1.58 -8.71
CA PRO A 160 13.52 -1.37 -9.51
C PRO A 160 13.13 -2.58 -10.37
N LEU A 161 13.90 -3.68 -10.36
CA LEU A 161 13.70 -4.81 -11.27
C LEU A 161 12.34 -5.50 -11.04
N ARG A 162 11.95 -5.69 -9.78
CA ARG A 162 10.65 -6.30 -9.45
C ARG A 162 9.48 -5.41 -9.85
N TRP A 163 9.59 -4.11 -9.55
CA TRP A 163 8.62 -3.11 -9.99
C TRP A 163 8.47 -3.10 -11.51
N ALA A 164 9.58 -3.13 -12.27
CA ALA A 164 9.54 -3.11 -13.73
C ALA A 164 8.80 -4.33 -14.31
N GLY A 165 9.10 -5.53 -13.80
CA GLY A 165 8.40 -6.76 -14.20
C GLY A 165 6.90 -6.73 -13.84
N LEU A 166 6.53 -6.21 -12.68
CA LEU A 166 5.13 -6.02 -12.29
C LEU A 166 4.41 -5.03 -13.21
N ARG A 167 5.07 -3.93 -13.57
CA ARG A 167 4.52 -2.92 -14.48
C ARG A 167 4.24 -3.51 -15.87
N GLU A 168 5.15 -4.33 -16.39
CA GLU A 168 4.96 -5.05 -17.65
C GLU A 168 3.79 -6.04 -17.57
N GLN A 169 3.66 -6.78 -16.46
CA GLN A 169 2.54 -7.70 -16.23
C GLN A 169 1.19 -6.96 -16.23
N TYR A 170 1.10 -5.82 -15.51
CA TYR A 170 -0.13 -5.01 -15.47
C TYR A 170 -0.46 -4.36 -16.81
N ALA A 171 0.55 -4.03 -17.62
CA ALA A 171 0.33 -3.53 -18.99
C ALA A 171 -0.17 -4.63 -19.93
N ALA A 172 0.31 -5.87 -19.76
CA ALA A 172 -0.10 -7.02 -20.57
C ALA A 172 -1.52 -7.49 -20.24
N ALA A 173 -1.92 -7.47 -18.96
CA ALA A 173 -3.24 -7.92 -18.50
C ALA A 173 -4.42 -7.02 -18.91
N GLN A 174 -4.14 -5.86 -19.52
CA GLN A 174 -5.14 -4.88 -19.94
C GLN A 174 -5.35 -4.83 -21.46
N ARG A 175 -4.67 -5.70 -22.20
CA ARG A 175 -4.92 -5.96 -23.63
C ARG A 175 -5.92 -7.10 -23.78
#